data_AF-A0A345ZMD6-F1
#
_entry.id   AF-A0A345ZMD6-F1
#
_cell.length_a   1.000
_cell.length_b   1.000
_cell.length_c   1.000
_cell.angle_alpha   90.00
_cell.angle_beta   90.00
_cell.angle_gamma   90.00
#
_symmetry.space_group_name_H-M   'P 1'
#
loop_
_entity.id
_entity.type
_entity.pdbx_description
1 polymer ?
#
loop_
_entity_poly.entity_id
_entity_poly.type
_entity_poly.pdbx_seq_one_letter_code
_entity_poly.pdbx_strand_id
1 'polypeptide(L)'
;MKKTGFVAVAAAVLLVAGAAQAKGVVVKSETSMYAGKAPDAAAKALLDAAMSQTEGGSWERIGVGRVLYLGGKKSDAQTIFDQVLAGKHDAGDVYRIARVYAEAHDWAKAKPMFDQFLAMGDYDEKELSEIGAYYLLNGDRATAESYFQQAIARDPKSTWASMRMAGAYLGVEPQP
;
A
#
# COMPACT_ATOMS: atom_id res chain seq x y z
N MET A 1 -44.69 -36.26 -20.82
CA MET A 1 -43.53 -35.75 -21.60
C MET A 1 -42.98 -34.52 -20.89
N LYS A 2 -41.73 -34.59 -20.43
CA LYS A 2 -40.97 -33.50 -19.78
C LYS A 2 -40.57 -32.47 -20.84
N LYS A 3 -40.70 -31.17 -20.57
CA LYS A 3 -39.68 -30.15 -20.88
C LYS A 3 -39.76 -29.01 -19.85
N THR A 4 -38.85 -29.09 -18.90
CA THR A 4 -38.38 -28.01 -18.03
C THR A 4 -37.70 -26.93 -18.89
N GLY A 5 -38.17 -25.69 -18.80
CA GLY A 5 -37.56 -24.51 -19.43
C GLY A 5 -36.73 -23.74 -18.41
N PHE A 6 -35.48 -23.47 -18.77
CA PHE A 6 -34.42 -22.88 -17.96
C PHE A 6 -34.65 -21.41 -17.58
N VAL A 7 -34.00 -21.06 -16.47
CA VAL A 7 -33.77 -19.75 -15.86
C VAL A 7 -33.17 -18.74 -16.83
N ALA A 8 -33.57 -17.47 -16.70
CA ALA A 8 -32.74 -16.33 -17.06
C ALA A 8 -32.95 -15.19 -16.06
N VAL A 9 -32.26 -15.26 -14.91
CA VAL A 9 -32.02 -14.07 -14.08
C VAL A 9 -30.88 -13.31 -14.74
N ALA A 10 -31.23 -12.33 -15.56
CA ALA A 10 -30.27 -11.38 -16.10
C ALA A 10 -29.83 -10.44 -14.97
N ALA A 11 -28.72 -10.78 -14.31
CA ALA A 11 -27.99 -9.83 -13.48
C ALA A 11 -27.27 -8.85 -14.42
N ALA A 12 -27.96 -7.76 -14.75
CA ALA A 12 -27.35 -6.63 -15.43
C ALA A 12 -26.37 -5.95 -14.46
N VAL A 13 -25.08 -6.29 -14.57
CA VAL A 13 -24.00 -5.55 -13.92
C VAL A 13 -23.83 -4.25 -14.69
N LEU A 14 -24.48 -3.20 -14.19
CA LEU A 14 -24.25 -1.82 -14.61
C LEU A 14 -22.88 -1.38 -14.09
N LEU A 15 -21.89 -1.39 -14.97
CA LEU A 15 -20.66 -0.61 -14.82
C LEU A 15 -21.01 0.87 -14.98
N VAL A 16 -21.05 1.59 -13.87
CA VAL A 16 -20.96 3.06 -13.88
C VAL A 16 -19.81 3.45 -12.97
N ALA A 17 -18.73 3.92 -13.60
CA ALA A 17 -17.74 4.76 -12.98
C ALA A 17 -18.46 5.95 -12.32
N GLY A 18 -18.34 6.11 -11.00
CA GLY A 18 -18.89 7.26 -10.27
C GLY A 18 -19.81 6.98 -9.08
N ALA A 19 -19.71 5.84 -8.40
CA ALA A 19 -20.41 5.60 -7.13
C ALA A 19 -19.44 5.35 -5.98
N ALA A 20 -18.62 6.34 -5.66
CA ALA A 20 -18.19 6.49 -4.28
C ALA A 20 -19.46 6.76 -3.44
N GLN A 21 -19.73 5.87 -2.48
CA GLN A 21 -20.80 5.93 -1.48
C GLN A 21 -22.18 5.33 -1.84
N ALA A 22 -22.23 4.08 -2.30
CA ALA A 22 -23.38 3.23 -1.97
C ALA A 22 -23.12 2.56 -0.61
N LYS A 23 -23.76 3.07 0.46
CA LYS A 23 -23.82 2.35 1.74
C LYS A 23 -24.42 0.96 1.50
N GLY A 24 -23.68 -0.10 1.83
CA GLY A 24 -24.30 -1.28 2.45
C GLY A 24 -24.06 -2.67 1.86
N VAL A 25 -23.36 -2.84 0.73
CA VAL A 25 -23.06 -4.21 0.23
C VAL A 25 -21.57 -4.48 0.29
N VAL A 26 -21.14 -5.04 1.42
CA VAL A 26 -19.81 -5.65 1.56
C VAL A 26 -19.78 -6.91 0.72
N VAL A 27 -18.94 -6.93 -0.32
CA VAL A 27 -18.80 -8.09 -1.20
C VAL A 27 -17.88 -9.09 -0.53
N LYS A 28 -18.35 -10.32 -0.31
CA LYS A 28 -17.52 -11.41 0.20
C LYS A 28 -16.64 -11.98 -0.91
N SER A 29 -15.41 -12.33 -0.57
CA SER A 29 -14.54 -13.05 -1.49
C SER A 29 -15.06 -14.48 -1.70
N GLU A 30 -15.20 -14.89 -2.95
CA GLU A 30 -15.74 -16.21 -3.31
C GLU A 30 -14.79 -16.98 -4.23
N THR A 31 -14.87 -18.31 -4.19
CA THR A 31 -14.09 -19.21 -5.08
C THR A 31 -14.27 -18.86 -6.56
N SER A 32 -15.47 -18.46 -6.94
CA SER A 32 -15.83 -18.05 -8.31
C SER A 32 -15.00 -16.86 -8.82
N MET A 33 -14.42 -16.05 -7.92
CA MET A 33 -13.65 -14.87 -8.27
C MET A 33 -12.23 -15.18 -8.77
N TYR A 34 -11.70 -16.38 -8.48
CA TYR A 34 -10.32 -16.73 -8.84
C TYR A 34 -10.17 -18.14 -9.45
N ALA A 35 -11.05 -19.08 -9.11
CA ALA A 35 -10.90 -20.46 -9.58
C ALA A 35 -10.99 -20.55 -11.11
N GLY A 36 -9.93 -21.07 -11.73
CA GLY A 36 -9.83 -21.25 -13.18
C GLY A 36 -9.69 -19.96 -14.00
N LYS A 37 -9.55 -18.80 -13.35
CA LYS A 37 -9.39 -17.51 -14.03
C LYS A 37 -7.92 -17.18 -14.26
N ALA A 38 -7.66 -16.38 -15.29
CA ALA A 38 -6.36 -15.77 -15.49
C ALA A 38 -5.98 -14.88 -14.28
N PRO A 39 -4.68 -14.77 -13.93
CA PRO A 39 -4.23 -14.03 -12.75
C PRO A 39 -4.76 -12.59 -12.69
N ASP A 40 -4.74 -11.86 -13.80
CA ASP A 40 -5.25 -10.48 -13.85
C ASP A 40 -6.75 -10.38 -13.57
N ALA A 41 -7.54 -11.32 -14.10
CA ALA A 41 -8.98 -11.35 -13.89
C ALA A 41 -9.32 -11.74 -12.44
N ALA A 42 -8.56 -12.68 -11.86
CA ALA A 42 -8.69 -13.08 -10.47
C ALA A 42 -8.31 -11.94 -9.51
N ALA A 43 -7.15 -11.32 -9.73
CA ALA A 43 -6.67 -10.19 -8.94
C ALA A 43 -7.66 -9.03 -8.99
N LYS A 44 -8.15 -8.67 -10.18
CA LYS A 44 -9.17 -7.61 -10.31
C LYS A 44 -10.43 -7.92 -9.50
N ALA A 45 -11.01 -9.10 -9.65
CA ALA A 45 -12.23 -9.46 -8.93
C ALA A 45 -12.05 -9.44 -7.40
N LEU A 46 -10.91 -9.95 -6.91
CA LEU A 46 -10.60 -9.97 -5.49
C LEU A 46 -10.27 -8.57 -4.93
N LEU A 47 -9.60 -7.71 -5.70
CA LEU A 47 -9.28 -6.34 -5.29
C LEU A 47 -10.53 -5.44 -5.30
N ASP A 48 -11.44 -5.63 -6.24
CA ASP A 48 -12.75 -4.96 -6.25
C ASP A 48 -13.56 -5.37 -4.99
N ALA A 49 -13.54 -6.66 -4.63
CA ALA A 49 -14.15 -7.14 -3.38
C ALA A 49 -13.46 -6.55 -2.14
N ALA A 50 -12.12 -6.56 -2.09
CA ALA A 50 -11.35 -5.98 -0.99
C ALA A 50 -11.65 -4.49 -0.80
N MET A 51 -11.78 -3.71 -1.88
CA MET A 51 -12.15 -2.29 -1.81
C MET A 51 -13.52 -2.08 -1.15
N SER A 52 -14.50 -2.95 -1.42
CA SER A 52 -15.82 -2.90 -0.77
C SER A 52 -15.77 -3.23 0.73
N GLN A 53 -14.75 -3.98 1.16
CA GLN A 53 -14.53 -4.39 2.55
C GLN A 53 -13.74 -3.35 3.36
N THR A 54 -13.17 -2.32 2.73
CA THR A 54 -12.33 -1.33 3.43
C THR A 54 -13.08 -0.47 4.45
N GLU A 55 -14.41 -0.41 4.42
CA GLU A 55 -15.28 0.37 5.33
C GLU A 55 -14.87 1.85 5.54
N GLY A 56 -14.02 2.41 4.67
CA GLY A 56 -13.48 3.77 4.81
C GLY A 56 -12.10 3.87 5.47
N GLY A 57 -11.52 2.76 5.92
CA GLY A 57 -10.18 2.68 6.49
C GLY A 57 -9.09 2.99 5.45
N SER A 58 -8.22 3.95 5.76
CA SER A 58 -7.07 4.28 4.92
C SER A 58 -6.05 3.14 4.88
N TRP A 59 -5.92 2.36 5.96
CA TRP A 59 -5.03 1.21 6.04
C TRP A 59 -5.32 0.16 4.97
N GLU A 60 -6.55 -0.32 4.91
CA GLU A 60 -6.96 -1.36 3.98
C GLU A 60 -6.91 -0.84 2.53
N ARG A 61 -7.27 0.43 2.31
CA ARG A 61 -7.15 1.08 0.99
C ARG A 61 -5.70 1.16 0.52
N ILE A 62 -4.78 1.57 1.39
CA ILE A 62 -3.34 1.58 1.06
C ILE A 62 -2.86 0.14 0.78
N GLY A 63 -3.36 -0.86 1.52
CA GLY A 63 -3.09 -2.27 1.25
C GLY A 63 -3.52 -2.73 -0.15
N VAL A 64 -4.72 -2.35 -0.60
CA VAL A 64 -5.16 -2.58 -1.99
C VAL A 64 -4.26 -1.85 -2.98
N GLY A 65 -3.97 -0.57 -2.71
CA GLY A 65 -3.06 0.24 -3.53
C GLY A 65 -1.67 -0.40 -3.66
N ARG A 66 -1.15 -0.98 -2.58
CA ARG A 66 0.13 -1.72 -2.57
C ARG A 66 0.12 -2.88 -3.55
N VAL A 67 -0.91 -3.74 -3.48
CA VAL A 67 -1.02 -4.90 -4.38
C VAL A 67 -1.12 -4.46 -5.84
N LEU A 68 -1.90 -3.40 -6.12
CA LEU A 68 -2.01 -2.83 -7.46
C LEU A 68 -0.67 -2.26 -7.96
N TYR A 69 0.05 -1.52 -7.11
CA TYR A 69 1.29 -0.85 -7.49
C TYR A 69 2.41 -1.85 -7.80
N LEU A 70 2.60 -2.82 -6.89
CA LEU A 70 3.59 -3.91 -7.06
C LEU A 70 3.21 -4.86 -8.19
N GLY A 71 1.90 -5.05 -8.44
CA GLY A 71 1.37 -5.81 -9.56
C GLY A 71 1.41 -5.08 -10.91
N GLY A 72 2.04 -3.91 -10.99
CA GLY A 72 2.21 -3.14 -12.22
C GLY A 72 1.01 -2.28 -12.63
N LYS A 73 -0.12 -2.34 -11.91
CA LYS A 73 -1.31 -1.50 -12.13
C LYS A 73 -1.14 -0.14 -11.42
N LYS A 74 -0.02 0.55 -11.73
CA LYS A 74 0.42 1.77 -11.05
C LYS A 74 -0.61 2.92 -11.10
N SER A 75 -1.35 3.06 -12.20
CA SER A 75 -2.38 4.11 -12.34
C SER A 75 -3.57 3.91 -11.39
N ASP A 76 -4.01 2.66 -11.24
CA ASP A 76 -5.14 2.32 -10.36
C ASP A 76 -4.73 2.51 -8.89
N ALA A 77 -3.53 2.08 -8.53
CA ALA A 77 -2.95 2.32 -7.21
C ALA A 77 -2.81 3.82 -6.90
N GLN A 78 -2.30 4.61 -7.86
CA GLN A 78 -2.18 6.06 -7.69
C GLN A 78 -3.53 6.71 -7.39
N THR A 79 -4.58 6.30 -8.11
CA THR A 79 -5.94 6.81 -7.87
C THR A 79 -6.39 6.55 -6.43
N ILE A 80 -6.07 5.38 -5.86
CA ILE A 80 -6.40 5.05 -4.47
C ILE A 80 -5.57 5.90 -3.50
N PHE A 81 -4.27 6.06 -3.73
CA PHE A 81 -3.41 6.89 -2.87
C PHE A 81 -3.85 8.35 -2.88
N ASP A 82 -4.20 8.90 -4.04
CA ASP A 82 -4.71 10.27 -4.17
C ASP A 82 -6.03 10.45 -3.39
N GLN A 83 -6.93 9.46 -3.43
CA GLN A 83 -8.16 9.48 -2.66
C GLN A 83 -7.92 9.42 -1.15
N VAL A 84 -6.95 8.62 -0.69
CA VAL A 84 -6.56 8.57 0.73
C VAL A 84 -6.02 9.94 1.16
N LEU A 85 -5.08 10.50 0.40
CA LEU A 85 -4.43 11.78 0.73
C LEU A 85 -5.36 12.99 0.57
N ALA A 86 -6.38 12.93 -0.28
CA ALA A 86 -7.42 13.97 -0.38
C ALA A 86 -8.42 13.96 0.79
N GLY A 87 -8.52 12.83 1.51
CA GLY A 87 -9.38 12.67 2.69
C GLY A 87 -8.69 13.11 3.98
N LYS A 88 -9.34 12.81 5.11
CA LYS A 88 -8.68 12.90 6.42
C LYS A 88 -7.63 11.80 6.50
N HIS A 89 -6.36 12.18 6.48
CA HIS A 89 -5.21 11.29 6.60
C HIS A 89 -4.27 11.75 7.71
N ASP A 90 -3.43 10.85 8.20
CA ASP A 90 -2.39 11.12 9.19
C ASP A 90 -0.98 10.88 8.64
N ALA A 91 0.04 11.12 9.47
CA ALA A 91 1.44 10.88 9.12
C ALA A 91 1.69 9.42 8.76
N GLY A 92 1.01 8.49 9.44
CA GLY A 92 1.10 7.06 9.17
C GLY A 92 0.59 6.68 7.78
N ASP A 93 -0.45 7.34 7.26
CA ASP A 93 -0.92 7.15 5.88
C ASP A 93 0.14 7.56 4.85
N VAL A 94 0.73 8.75 5.03
CA VAL A 94 1.81 9.28 4.18
C VAL A 94 3.01 8.32 4.20
N TYR A 95 3.41 7.87 5.38
CA TYR A 95 4.49 6.91 5.57
C TYR A 95 4.24 5.59 4.86
N ARG A 96 3.05 5.00 5.04
CA ARG A 96 2.69 3.72 4.42
C ARG A 96 2.68 3.80 2.89
N ILE A 97 2.19 4.90 2.31
CA ILE A 97 2.24 5.11 0.86
C ILE A 97 3.69 5.26 0.38
N ALA A 98 4.54 5.99 1.12
CA ALA A 98 5.96 6.12 0.82
C ALA A 98 6.67 4.76 0.77
N ARG A 99 6.37 3.87 1.73
CA ARG A 99 6.91 2.51 1.78
C ARG A 99 6.48 1.68 0.57
N VAL A 100 5.23 1.80 0.11
CA VAL A 100 4.80 1.11 -1.12
C VAL A 100 5.63 1.54 -2.31
N TYR A 101 5.87 2.84 -2.46
CA TYR A 101 6.72 3.33 -3.55
C TYR A 101 8.17 2.84 -3.40
N ALA A 102 8.69 2.82 -2.17
CA ALA A 102 10.05 2.35 -1.89
C ALA A 102 10.22 0.86 -2.22
N GLU A 103 9.27 0.03 -1.80
CA GLU A 103 9.22 -1.41 -2.11
C GLU A 103 9.09 -1.68 -3.62
N ALA A 104 8.45 -0.77 -4.35
CA ALA A 104 8.36 -0.85 -5.80
C ALA A 104 9.62 -0.31 -6.53
N HIS A 105 10.68 0.01 -5.78
CA HIS A 105 11.88 0.73 -6.22
C HIS A 105 11.57 2.05 -6.96
N ASP A 106 10.44 2.68 -6.64
CA ASP A 106 9.99 3.94 -7.22
C ASP A 106 10.42 5.11 -6.32
N TRP A 107 11.75 5.26 -6.17
CA TRP A 107 12.35 6.21 -5.25
C TRP A 107 11.95 7.67 -5.53
N ALA A 108 11.72 7.99 -6.81
CA ALA A 108 11.26 9.31 -7.24
C ALA A 108 9.92 9.71 -6.58
N LYS A 109 9.04 8.75 -6.29
CA LYS A 109 7.79 8.98 -5.55
C LYS A 109 7.92 8.74 -4.05
N ALA A 110 8.76 7.78 -3.65
CA ALA A 110 8.94 7.45 -2.23
C ALA A 110 9.59 8.60 -1.44
N LYS A 111 10.67 9.19 -1.98
CA LYS A 111 11.44 10.23 -1.30
C LYS A 111 10.59 11.43 -0.86
N PRO A 112 9.82 12.12 -1.73
CA PRO A 112 9.03 13.27 -1.31
C PRO A 112 7.96 12.91 -0.28
N MET A 113 7.42 11.69 -0.31
CA MET A 113 6.47 11.22 0.69
C MET A 113 7.14 10.97 2.04
N PHE A 114 8.35 10.41 2.08
CA PHE A 114 9.14 10.31 3.31
C PHE A 114 9.50 11.68 3.86
N ASP A 115 9.88 12.63 3.00
CA ASP A 115 10.19 14.01 3.43
C ASP A 115 8.94 14.69 4.02
N GLN A 116 7.77 14.49 3.43
CA GLN A 116 6.49 14.97 3.96
C GLN A 116 6.19 14.34 5.32
N PHE A 117 6.32 13.01 5.45
CA PHE A 117 6.12 12.30 6.72
C PHE A 117 7.03 12.85 7.83
N LEU A 118 8.32 13.02 7.54
CA LEU A 118 9.28 13.59 8.50
C LEU A 118 8.93 15.05 8.86
N ALA A 119 8.39 15.84 7.93
CA ALA A 119 7.94 17.20 8.22
C ALA A 119 6.71 17.25 9.14
N MET A 120 5.93 16.17 9.24
CA MET A 120 4.78 16.08 10.16
C MET A 120 5.19 15.83 11.62
N GLY A 121 6.44 15.45 11.89
CA GLY A 121 7.01 15.43 13.24
C GLY A 121 6.69 14.20 14.10
N ASP A 122 5.87 13.26 13.62
CA ASP A 122 5.42 12.08 14.37
C ASP A 122 6.08 10.80 13.84
N TYR A 123 7.29 10.52 14.31
CA TYR A 123 8.10 9.38 13.89
C TYR A 123 9.06 8.94 15.01
N ASP A 124 9.33 7.64 15.12
CA ASP A 124 10.20 7.04 16.13
C ASP A 124 11.52 6.51 15.54
N GLU A 125 12.29 5.75 16.31
CA GLU A 125 13.57 5.20 15.86
C GLU A 125 13.45 4.18 14.71
N LYS A 126 12.33 3.44 14.66
CA LYS A 126 12.03 2.45 13.63
C LYS A 126 11.81 3.16 12.30
N GLU A 127 10.95 4.19 12.24
CA GLU A 127 10.74 4.89 10.98
C GLU A 127 12.00 5.64 10.53
N LEU A 128 12.76 6.24 11.45
CA LEU A 128 14.04 6.87 11.09
C LEU A 128 15.04 5.89 10.49
N SER A 129 15.23 4.74 11.13
CA SER A 129 16.16 3.72 10.64
C SER A 129 15.68 3.06 9.34
N GLU A 130 14.38 2.95 9.11
CA GLU A 130 13.83 2.46 7.85
C GLU A 130 13.98 3.48 6.72
N ILE A 131 13.65 4.75 6.96
CA ILE A 131 13.84 5.81 5.98
C ILE A 131 15.32 5.95 5.64
N GLY A 132 16.19 5.99 6.66
CA GLY A 132 17.65 6.00 6.47
C GLY A 132 18.13 4.80 5.64
N ALA A 133 17.57 3.61 5.85
CA ALA A 133 17.90 2.43 5.04
C ALA A 133 17.55 2.64 3.57
N TYR A 134 16.35 3.15 3.26
CA TYR A 134 15.97 3.46 1.88
C TYR A 134 16.86 4.55 1.25
N TYR A 135 17.23 5.59 1.99
CA TYR A 135 18.18 6.60 1.52
C TYR A 135 19.54 5.98 1.15
N LEU A 136 20.06 5.07 1.98
CA LEU A 136 21.34 4.41 1.73
C LEU A 136 21.28 3.50 0.50
N LEU A 137 20.22 2.70 0.37
CA LEU A 137 20.01 1.80 -0.77
C LEU A 137 19.86 2.55 -2.09
N ASN A 138 19.43 3.81 -2.05
CA ASN A 138 19.35 4.71 -3.21
C ASN A 138 20.59 5.59 -3.40
N GLY A 139 21.68 5.32 -2.67
CA GLY A 139 23.00 5.95 -2.86
C GLY A 139 23.23 7.24 -2.07
N ASP A 140 22.25 7.74 -1.32
CA ASP A 140 22.40 8.93 -0.48
C ASP A 140 22.85 8.54 0.93
N ARG A 141 24.12 8.15 1.01
CA ARG A 141 24.77 7.73 2.26
C ARG A 141 24.76 8.83 3.33
N ALA A 142 24.99 10.08 2.94
CA ALA A 142 25.12 11.17 3.90
C ALA A 142 23.80 11.42 4.65
N THR A 143 22.69 11.46 3.91
CA THR A 143 21.36 11.60 4.51
C THR A 143 20.98 10.37 5.34
N ALA A 144 21.29 9.18 4.85
CA ALA A 144 21.06 7.94 5.61
C ALA A 144 21.75 7.93 6.96
N GLU A 145 23.05 8.26 7.01
CA GLU A 145 23.82 8.32 8.26
C GLU A 145 23.25 9.37 9.23
N SER A 146 22.74 10.49 8.73
CA SER A 146 22.05 11.48 9.56
C SER A 146 20.80 10.90 10.23
N TYR A 147 19.95 10.18 9.48
CA TYR A 147 18.77 9.54 10.06
C TYR A 147 19.10 8.39 11.00
N PHE A 148 20.16 7.63 10.71
CA PHE A 148 20.65 6.58 11.61
C PHE A 148 21.15 7.14 12.95
N GLN A 149 21.88 8.27 12.93
CA GLN A 149 22.30 8.95 14.15
C GLN A 149 21.08 9.40 14.98
N GLN A 150 20.05 9.95 14.33
CA GLN A 150 18.81 10.33 14.99
C GLN A 150 18.06 9.13 15.57
N ALA A 151 18.03 7.99 14.86
CA ALA A 151 17.40 6.76 15.35
C ALA A 151 18.10 6.24 16.62
N ILE A 152 19.44 6.17 16.59
CA ILE A 152 20.25 5.76 17.75
C ILE A 152 20.07 6.73 18.92
N ALA A 153 19.99 8.04 18.67
CA ALA A 153 19.79 9.03 19.72
C ALA A 153 18.44 8.86 20.45
N ARG A 154 17.42 8.31 19.78
CA ARG A 154 16.11 8.05 20.36
C ARG A 154 16.06 6.75 21.15
N ASP A 155 16.56 5.67 20.57
CA ASP A 155 16.71 4.40 21.28
C ASP A 155 18.00 3.67 20.87
N PRO A 156 19.06 3.80 21.67
CA PRO A 156 20.33 3.11 21.43
C PRO A 156 20.25 1.59 21.53
N LYS A 157 19.16 1.03 22.08
CA LYS A 157 18.96 -0.41 22.28
C LYS A 157 17.93 -1.01 21.31
N SER A 158 17.48 -0.24 20.31
CA SER A 158 16.53 -0.72 19.33
C SER A 158 17.17 -1.76 18.40
N THR A 159 16.75 -3.01 18.56
CA THR A 159 17.11 -4.11 17.65
C THR A 159 16.67 -3.81 16.23
N TRP A 160 15.48 -3.21 16.06
CA TRP A 160 14.95 -2.84 14.74
C TRP A 160 15.85 -1.83 14.04
N ALA A 161 16.25 -0.76 14.74
CA ALA A 161 17.14 0.23 14.16
C ALA A 161 18.50 -0.37 13.76
N SER A 162 19.11 -1.11 14.67
CA SER A 162 20.40 -1.77 14.41
C SER A 162 20.34 -2.75 13.23
N MET A 163 19.27 -3.55 13.15
CA MET A 163 19.06 -4.50 12.07
C MET A 163 18.84 -3.82 10.72
N ARG A 164 18.03 -2.76 10.65
CA ARG A 164 17.74 -2.02 9.42
C ARG A 164 18.98 -1.30 8.88
N MET A 165 19.76 -0.68 9.78
CA MET A 165 21.05 -0.08 9.43
C MET A 165 22.01 -1.12 8.85
N ALA A 166 22.20 -2.25 9.53
CA ALA A 166 23.06 -3.32 9.06
C ALA A 166 22.58 -3.88 7.71
N GLY A 167 21.27 -4.13 7.57
CA GLY A 167 20.65 -4.57 6.33
C GLY A 167 20.94 -3.63 5.17
N ALA A 168 20.74 -2.33 5.36
CA ALA A 168 20.98 -1.32 4.33
C ALA A 168 22.46 -1.29 3.87
N TYR A 169 23.43 -1.41 4.79
CA TYR A 169 24.84 -1.51 4.42
C TYR A 169 25.19 -2.80 3.67
N LEU A 170 24.39 -3.84 3.82
CA LEU A 170 24.51 -5.11 3.10
C LEU A 170 23.65 -5.16 1.82
N GLY A 171 22.96 -4.07 1.47
CA GLY A 171 22.06 -4.03 0.31
C GLY A 171 20.72 -4.76 0.53
N VAL A 172 20.33 -5.02 1.76
CA VAL A 172 19.08 -5.69 2.13
C VAL A 172 18.03 -4.64 2.47
N GLU A 173 16.87 -4.71 1.80
CA GLU A 173 15.75 -3.82 2.06
C GLU A 173 15.14 -4.02 3.46
N PRO A 174 14.69 -2.94 4.12
CA PRO A 174 14.07 -3.05 5.42
C PRO A 174 12.71 -3.74 5.31
N GLN A 175 12.40 -4.62 6.29
CA GLN A 175 11.12 -5.32 6.29
C GLN A 175 9.94 -4.39 6.64
N PRO A 176 8.77 -4.59 5.98
CA PRO A 176 7.52 -3.92 6.28
C PRO A 176 7.02 -4.08 7.72
#